data_AF-A0ABD2NTE1-F1
#
_entry.id   AF-A0ABD2NTE1-F1
#
_cell.length_a   1.000
_cell.length_b   1.000
_cell.length_c   1.000
_cell.angle_alpha   90.00
_cell.angle_beta   90.00
_cell.angle_gamma   90.00
#
_symmetry.space_group_name_H-M   'P 1'
#
loop_
_entity.id
_entity.type
_entity.pdbx_description
1 polymer ?
#
loop_
_entity_poly.entity_id
_entity_poly.type
_entity_poly.pdbx_seq_one_letter_code
_entity_poly.pdbx_strand_id
1 'polypeptide(L)'
;MADNFLLISLILTVLALCNAADRENNLIKNVGKPVPCTCGVFLSGQFKKGTKQEPKGVPVLTEEMDRAFENTPVGVRKCTNKCLETIVTHLPKSAAIICATTDRELVHKERAYLFIKNHSDKWQGTNLSAGREFCCKDNEPYKCPVS
;
A
#
# COMPACT_ATOMS: atom_id res chain seq x y z
N MET A 1 -9.06 15.20 -54.15
CA MET A 1 -8.90 14.01 -53.27
C MET A 1 -7.53 13.95 -52.58
N ALA A 2 -6.79 15.05 -52.43
CA ALA A 2 -5.45 15.07 -51.82
C ALA A 2 -5.39 15.74 -50.43
N ASP A 3 -6.38 16.56 -50.07
CA ASP A 3 -6.34 17.36 -48.82
C ASP A 3 -6.54 16.55 -47.54
N ASN A 4 -7.39 15.50 -47.56
CA ASN A 4 -7.63 14.69 -46.36
C ASN A 4 -6.43 13.85 -45.93
N PHE A 5 -5.55 13.48 -46.86
CA PHE A 5 -4.36 12.65 -46.55
C PHE A 5 -3.32 13.44 -45.76
N LEU A 6 -3.15 14.73 -46.08
CA LEU A 6 -2.24 15.63 -45.37
C LEU A 6 -2.72 15.91 -43.94
N LEU A 7 -4.03 16.08 -43.75
CA LEU A 7 -4.65 16.25 -42.43
C LEU A 7 -4.45 15.03 -41.52
N ILE A 8 -4.68 13.82 -42.06
CA ILE A 8 -4.50 12.58 -41.29
C ILE A 8 -3.03 12.39 -40.90
N SER A 9 -2.10 12.66 -41.82
CA SER A 9 -0.67 12.56 -41.55
C SER A 9 -0.21 13.56 -40.49
N LEU A 10 -0.77 14.78 -40.47
CA LEU A 10 -0.45 15.80 -39.47
C LEU A 10 -0.98 15.43 -38.07
N ILE A 11 -2.19 14.86 -37.99
CA ILE A 11 -2.79 14.42 -36.72
C ILE A 11 -1.97 13.27 -36.13
N LEU A 12 -1.58 12.29 -36.94
CA LEU A 12 -0.78 11.15 -36.48
C LEU A 12 0.61 11.57 -35.98
N THR A 13 1.27 12.52 -36.65
CA THR A 13 2.58 13.03 -36.21
C THR A 13 2.47 13.87 -34.94
N VAL A 14 1.42 14.68 -34.78
CA VAL A 14 1.15 15.42 -33.53
C VAL A 14 0.88 14.46 -32.37
N LEU A 15 0.05 13.43 -32.56
CA LEU A 15 -0.22 12.41 -31.53
C LEU A 15 1.05 11.65 -31.13
N ALA A 16 1.92 11.31 -32.09
CA ALA A 16 3.20 10.66 -31.81
C ALA A 16 4.16 11.56 -31.01
N LEU A 17 4.20 12.87 -31.32
CA LEU A 17 4.99 13.85 -30.58
C LEU A 17 4.43 14.11 -29.17
N CYS A 18 3.11 14.14 -29.00
CA CYS A 18 2.47 14.22 -27.68
C CYS A 18 2.87 13.02 -26.80
N ASN A 19 2.87 11.81 -27.34
CA ASN A 19 3.24 10.61 -26.60
C ASN A 19 4.72 10.57 -26.16
N ALA A 20 5.63 11.18 -26.94
CA ALA A 20 7.05 11.25 -26.60
C ALA A 20 7.32 12.23 -25.43
N ALA A 21 6.56 13.32 -25.32
CA ALA A 21 6.72 14.32 -24.26
C ALA A 21 6.25 13.83 -22.86
N ASP A 22 5.35 12.85 -22.80
CA ASP A 22 4.80 12.34 -21.53
C ASP A 22 5.63 11.22 -20.87
N ARG A 23 6.49 10.53 -21.63
CA ARG A 23 7.22 9.37 -21.09
C ARG A 23 8.47 9.74 -20.29
N GLU A 24 9.14 10.85 -20.61
CA GLU A 24 10.35 11.29 -19.91
C GLU A 24 10.05 12.18 -18.68
N ASN A 25 8.83 12.73 -18.60
CA ASN A 25 8.41 13.62 -17.50
C ASN A 25 7.87 12.89 -16.26
N ASN A 26 7.68 11.57 -16.29
CA ASN A 26 7.16 10.82 -15.13
C ASN A 26 8.23 10.35 -14.15
N LEU A 27 9.49 10.19 -14.59
CA LEU A 27 10.58 9.76 -13.70
C LEU A 27 11.16 10.95 -12.90
N ILE A 28 11.11 12.16 -13.45
CA ILE A 28 11.67 13.37 -12.82
C ILE A 28 10.62 14.13 -11.99
N LYS A 29 9.31 13.95 -12.25
CA LYS A 29 8.23 14.58 -11.43
C LYS A 29 8.08 14.03 -10.01
N ASN A 30 8.69 12.90 -9.68
CA ASN A 30 8.64 12.32 -8.33
C ASN A 30 9.85 12.66 -7.46
N VAL A 31 10.81 13.44 -7.98
CA VAL A 31 11.90 14.01 -7.18
C VAL A 31 11.43 15.37 -6.66
N GLY A 32 10.53 15.38 -5.67
CA GLY A 32 10.20 16.65 -5.00
C GLY A 32 8.87 16.75 -4.28
N LYS A 33 7.92 15.83 -4.51
CA LYS A 33 6.69 15.78 -3.72
C LYS A 33 6.85 14.80 -2.56
N PRO A 34 6.58 15.22 -1.31
CA PRO A 34 6.70 14.32 -0.17
C PRO A 34 5.63 13.23 -0.28
N VAL A 35 6.05 11.96 -0.21
CA VAL A 35 5.13 10.83 -0.13
C VAL A 35 4.28 10.98 1.14
N PRO A 36 2.94 11.00 1.02
CA PRO A 36 2.06 11.15 2.17
C PRO A 36 2.25 10.02 3.18
N CYS A 37 1.85 10.28 4.42
CA CYS A 37 1.81 9.20 5.40
C CYS A 37 0.77 8.17 4.96
N THR A 38 1.23 6.96 4.67
CA THR A 38 0.36 5.85 4.26
C THR A 38 0.57 4.69 5.21
N CYS A 39 -0.52 4.11 5.68
CA CYS A 39 -0.56 2.98 6.60
C CYS A 39 -0.89 1.72 5.81
N GLY A 40 -0.15 0.65 6.04
CA GLY A 40 -0.40 -0.66 5.44
C GLY A 40 -0.41 -1.73 6.51
N VAL A 41 -1.45 -2.56 6.53
CA VAL A 41 -1.49 -3.77 7.36
C VAL A 41 -1.10 -4.96 6.50
N PHE A 42 -0.08 -5.70 6.95
CA PHE A 42 0.41 -6.90 6.28
C PHE A 42 0.36 -8.10 7.23
N LEU A 43 0.05 -9.28 6.69
CA LEU A 43 0.07 -10.54 7.43
C LEU A 43 1.50 -11.07 7.54
N SER A 44 1.79 -11.87 8.57
CA SER A 44 3.11 -12.47 8.81
C SER A 44 3.66 -13.26 7.62
N GLY A 45 2.81 -13.91 6.83
CA GLY A 45 3.21 -14.62 5.61
C GLY A 45 3.72 -13.72 4.48
N GLN A 46 3.44 -12.41 4.54
CA GLN A 46 3.82 -11.46 3.49
C GLN A 46 5.23 -10.91 3.64
N PHE A 47 5.89 -11.07 4.79
CA PHE A 47 7.21 -10.51 5.02
C PHE A 47 8.05 -11.38 5.96
N LYS A 48 9.37 -11.19 5.94
CA LYS A 48 10.28 -11.88 6.87
C LYS A 48 10.62 -10.97 8.04
N LYS A 49 10.10 -11.29 9.22
CA LYS A 49 10.36 -10.54 10.46
C LYS A 49 11.86 -10.43 10.75
N GLY A 50 12.30 -9.25 11.19
CA GLY A 50 13.70 -8.97 11.50
C GLY A 50 14.57 -8.65 10.28
N THR A 51 14.01 -8.64 9.07
CA THR A 51 14.73 -8.22 7.86
C THR A 51 14.29 -6.82 7.42
N LYS A 52 15.15 -6.14 6.65
CA LYS A 52 14.83 -4.86 6.00
C LYS A 52 14.12 -5.03 4.64
N GLN A 53 13.67 -6.24 4.33
CA GLN A 53 12.95 -6.50 3.09
C GLN A 53 11.54 -5.93 3.19
N GLU A 54 11.07 -5.33 2.10
CA GLU A 54 9.70 -4.86 2.02
C GLU A 54 8.72 -6.06 2.01
N PRO A 55 7.51 -5.89 2.56
CA PRO A 55 6.47 -6.89 2.47
C PRO A 55 6.12 -7.15 1.00
N LYS A 56 5.75 -8.40 0.71
CA LYS A 56 5.33 -8.85 -0.61
C LYS A 56 3.82 -8.74 -0.76
N GLY A 57 3.39 -8.42 -1.98
CA GLY A 57 1.97 -8.29 -2.32
C GLY A 57 1.34 -7.00 -1.77
N VAL A 58 0.01 -6.97 -1.77
CA VAL A 58 -0.77 -5.81 -1.34
C VAL A 58 -1.09 -5.88 0.17
N PRO A 59 -1.18 -4.74 0.87
CA PRO A 59 -1.67 -4.73 2.24
C PRO A 59 -3.14 -5.17 2.29
N VAL A 60 -3.53 -5.88 3.36
CA VAL A 60 -4.94 -6.26 3.60
C VAL A 60 -5.82 -5.06 4.00
N LEU A 61 -5.18 -4.00 4.49
CA LEU A 61 -5.81 -2.71 4.78
C LEU A 61 -4.79 -1.61 4.46
N THR A 62 -5.23 -0.59 3.72
CA THR A 62 -4.41 0.56 3.37
C THR A 62 -5.17 1.82 3.66
N GLU A 63 -4.53 2.77 4.33
CA GLU A 63 -5.09 4.08 4.63
C GLU A 63 -4.05 5.14 4.29
N GLU A 64 -4.38 6.05 3.39
CA GLU A 64 -3.53 7.17 3.01
C GLU A 64 -4.03 8.46 3.67
N MET A 65 -3.11 9.29 4.16
CA MET A 65 -3.42 10.60 4.70
C MET A 65 -3.15 11.70 3.69
N ASP A 66 -3.90 12.79 3.76
CA ASP A 66 -3.73 13.94 2.85
C ASP A 66 -2.38 14.66 2.96
N ARG A 67 -1.56 14.33 3.97
CA ARG A 67 -0.28 15.00 4.23
C ARG A 67 0.83 14.04 4.59
N ALA A 68 2.05 14.42 4.20
CA ALA A 68 3.27 13.86 4.75
C ALA A 68 3.59 14.49 6.11
N PHE A 69 4.20 13.72 7.01
CA PHE A 69 4.85 14.25 8.20
C PHE A 69 6.33 14.49 7.94
N GLU A 70 6.98 15.35 8.72
CA GLU A 70 8.42 15.64 8.64
C GLU A 70 9.28 14.41 8.32
N ASN A 71 10.29 14.55 7.45
CA ASN A 71 11.24 13.49 7.14
C ASN A 71 12.28 13.31 8.27
N THR A 72 11.79 13.03 9.48
CA THR A 72 12.58 12.87 10.70
C THR A 72 12.05 11.67 11.49
N PRO A 73 12.84 11.11 12.43
CA PRO A 73 12.34 10.06 13.32
C PRO A 73 11.09 10.48 14.11
N VAL A 74 10.96 11.77 14.44
CA VAL A 74 9.76 12.33 15.08
C VAL A 74 8.56 12.31 14.14
N GLY A 75 8.74 12.69 12.87
CA GLY A 75 7.69 12.61 11.87
C GLY A 75 7.25 11.18 11.56
N VAL A 76 8.18 10.22 11.51
CA VAL A 76 7.89 8.77 11.40
C VAL A 76 7.03 8.29 12.57
N ARG A 77 7.33 8.74 13.81
CA ARG A 77 6.51 8.43 14.99
C ARG A 77 5.12 9.07 14.92
N LYS A 78 5.02 10.34 14.49
CA LYS A 78 3.72 11.01 14.27
C LYS A 78 2.87 10.24 13.24
N CYS A 79 3.47 9.84 12.12
CA CYS A 79 2.83 9.00 11.10
C CYS A 79 2.36 7.67 11.68
N THR A 80 3.24 6.96 12.40
CA THR A 80 2.89 5.68 13.06
C THR A 80 1.71 5.83 14.03
N ASN A 81 1.73 6.85 14.90
CA ASN A 81 0.67 7.07 15.87
C ASN A 81 -0.66 7.39 15.18
N LYS A 82 -0.63 8.24 14.16
CA LYS A 82 -1.84 8.57 13.40
C LYS A 82 -2.38 7.35 12.66
N CYS A 83 -1.51 6.49 12.12
CA CYS A 83 -1.91 5.21 11.53
C CYS A 83 -2.61 4.30 12.53
N LEU A 84 -2.10 4.22 13.77
CA LEU A 84 -2.76 3.44 14.82
C LEU A 84 -4.14 3.99 15.16
N GLU A 85 -4.29 5.30 15.32
CA GLU A 85 -5.59 5.94 15.58
C GLU A 85 -6.63 5.55 14.52
N THR A 86 -6.26 5.61 13.23
CA THR A 86 -7.14 5.25 12.13
C THR A 86 -7.44 3.75 12.12
N ILE A 87 -6.41 2.89 12.16
CA ILE A 87 -6.57 1.43 12.06
C ILE A 87 -7.40 0.86 13.21
N VAL A 88 -7.30 1.45 14.42
CA VAL A 88 -8.09 1.04 15.58
C VAL A 88 -9.60 1.06 15.29
N THR A 89 -10.06 1.99 14.45
CA THR A 89 -11.47 2.06 14.06
C THR A 89 -11.92 0.86 13.20
N HIS A 90 -10.99 0.23 12.49
CA HIS A 90 -11.24 -0.97 11.66
C HIS A 90 -11.03 -2.27 12.44
N LEU A 91 -10.38 -2.25 13.61
CA LEU A 91 -10.09 -3.45 14.41
C LEU A 91 -11.31 -4.32 14.77
N PRO A 92 -12.51 -3.77 15.05
CA PRO A 92 -13.68 -4.59 15.31
C PRO A 92 -14.07 -5.47 14.11
N LYS A 93 -13.83 -4.98 12.89
CA LYS A 93 -14.16 -5.68 11.63
C LYS A 93 -12.94 -6.34 10.99
N SER A 94 -11.75 -6.18 11.55
CA SER A 94 -10.52 -6.56 10.86
C SER A 94 -10.41 -8.05 10.58
N ALA A 95 -11.03 -8.92 11.39
CA ALA A 95 -11.06 -10.36 11.11
C ALA A 95 -11.88 -10.67 9.85
N ALA A 96 -13.06 -10.06 9.71
CA ALA A 96 -13.88 -10.19 8.51
C ALA A 96 -13.20 -9.57 7.28
N ILE A 97 -12.58 -8.39 7.43
CA ILE A 97 -11.83 -7.75 6.34
C ILE A 97 -10.70 -8.67 5.88
N ILE A 98 -9.86 -9.17 6.79
CA ILE A 98 -8.74 -10.05 6.46
C ILE A 98 -9.23 -11.31 5.74
N CYS A 99 -10.26 -11.99 6.26
CA CYS A 99 -10.74 -13.22 5.63
C CYS A 99 -11.46 -12.99 4.29
N ALA A 100 -12.05 -11.81 4.07
CA ALA A 100 -12.68 -11.45 2.81
C ALA A 100 -11.71 -10.93 1.74
N THR A 101 -10.58 -10.33 2.14
CA THR A 101 -9.60 -9.74 1.20
C THR A 101 -8.42 -10.65 0.92
N THR A 102 -8.22 -11.70 1.72
CA THR A 102 -7.16 -12.68 1.49
C THR A 102 -7.72 -13.82 0.67
N ASP A 103 -7.13 -14.05 -0.50
CA ASP A 103 -7.62 -14.99 -1.53
C ASP A 103 -7.41 -16.48 -1.19
N ARG A 104 -7.45 -16.86 0.08
CA ARG A 104 -6.93 -18.15 0.54
C ARG A 104 -7.67 -18.72 1.74
N GLU A 105 -8.04 -19.99 1.58
CA GLU A 105 -8.26 -21.01 2.62
C GLU A 105 -7.03 -21.22 3.56
N LEU A 106 -5.96 -20.44 3.39
CA LEU A 106 -4.61 -20.64 3.94
C LEU A 106 -4.21 -19.61 5.01
N VAL A 107 -5.13 -18.79 5.52
CA VAL A 107 -4.85 -17.99 6.72
C VAL A 107 -4.86 -18.93 7.92
N HIS A 108 -3.77 -19.66 8.10
CA HIS A 108 -3.55 -20.56 9.21
C HIS A 108 -2.73 -19.84 10.26
N LYS A 109 -3.41 -19.10 11.15
CA LYS A 109 -2.79 -18.45 12.32
C LYS A 109 -1.79 -17.37 11.93
N GLU A 110 -2.27 -16.38 11.19
CA GLU A 110 -1.49 -15.21 10.78
C GLU A 110 -1.59 -14.09 11.80
N ARG A 111 -0.51 -13.31 11.97
CA ARG A 111 -0.54 -12.08 12.75
C ARG A 111 -0.42 -10.88 11.81
N ALA A 112 -1.22 -9.85 12.07
CA ALA A 112 -1.20 -8.61 11.30
C ALA A 112 -0.16 -7.63 11.87
N TYR A 113 0.57 -6.94 10.99
CA TYR A 113 1.64 -6.00 11.33
C TYR A 113 1.45 -4.67 10.60
N LEU A 114 1.79 -3.59 11.30
CA LEU A 114 1.71 -2.23 10.75
C LEU A 114 3.01 -1.83 10.06
N PHE A 115 2.88 -1.40 8.82
CA PHE A 115 3.90 -0.75 8.03
C PHE A 115 3.45 0.65 7.66
N ILE A 116 4.41 1.55 7.46
CA ILE A 116 4.13 2.91 7.03
C ILE A 116 5.00 3.34 5.84
N LYS A 117 4.48 4.25 5.03
CA LYS A 117 5.26 5.09 4.11
C LYS A 117 5.18 6.52 4.60
N ASN A 118 6.27 7.27 4.50
CA ASN A 118 6.34 8.70 4.78
C ASN A 118 7.61 9.25 4.13
N HIS A 119 7.50 10.23 3.22
CA HIS A 119 8.60 10.79 2.42
C HIS A 119 9.39 9.80 1.55
N SER A 120 9.06 8.51 1.63
CA SER A 120 9.64 7.42 0.87
C SER A 120 8.50 6.51 0.46
N ASP A 121 8.52 6.06 -0.80
CA ASP A 121 7.52 5.12 -1.31
C ASP A 121 7.79 3.67 -0.86
N LYS A 122 8.83 3.46 -0.05
CA LYS A 122 9.16 2.16 0.53
C LYS A 122 8.44 1.94 1.85
N TRP A 123 7.94 0.72 2.05
CA TRP A 123 7.33 0.32 3.30
C TRP A 123 8.36 0.21 4.43
N GLN A 124 8.04 0.82 5.58
CA GLN A 124 8.86 0.78 6.78
C GLN A 124 8.11 0.03 7.88
N GLY A 125 8.71 -1.03 8.42
CA GLY A 125 8.12 -1.82 9.50
C GLY A 125 8.16 -1.07 10.84
N THR A 126 7.02 -1.01 11.52
CA THR A 126 6.89 -0.30 12.82
C THR A 126 7.13 -1.20 14.04
N ASN A 127 7.31 -2.51 13.81
CA ASN A 127 7.29 -3.59 14.82
C ASN A 127 5.97 -3.75 15.60
N LEU A 128 4.96 -2.94 15.29
CA LEU A 128 3.64 -3.04 15.89
C LEU A 128 2.84 -4.14 15.21
N SER A 129 2.15 -4.93 16.02
CA SER A 129 1.31 -6.03 15.56
C SER A 129 -0.04 -5.99 16.23
N ALA A 130 -1.04 -6.59 15.59
CA ALA A 130 -2.29 -6.90 16.26
C ALA A 130 -2.02 -7.82 17.47
N GLY A 131 -2.75 -7.57 18.57
CA GLY A 131 -2.67 -8.37 19.79
C GLY A 131 -3.33 -9.75 19.69
N ARG A 132 -3.76 -10.16 18.49
CA ARG A 132 -4.42 -11.45 18.22
C ARG A 132 -3.94 -12.03 16.90
N GLU A 133 -4.19 -13.32 16.74
CA GLU A 133 -3.99 -14.05 15.49
C GLU A 133 -5.31 -14.15 14.73
N PHE A 134 -5.20 -14.29 13.41
CA PHE A 134 -6.31 -14.40 12.49
C PHE A 134 -6.26 -15.78 11.84
N CYS A 135 -7.42 -16.43 11.80
CA CYS A 135 -7.62 -17.68 11.10
C CYS A 135 -8.89 -17.58 10.27
N CYS A 136 -8.80 -18.00 9.01
CA CYS A 136 -9.90 -17.92 8.05
C CYS A 136 -10.22 -19.30 7.50
N LYS A 137 -11.50 -19.62 7.38
CA LYS A 137 -12.01 -20.82 6.74
C LYS A 137 -13.24 -20.43 5.93
N ASP A 138 -13.31 -20.83 4.67
CA ASP A 138 -14.43 -20.50 3.78
C ASP A 138 -14.71 -18.98 3.72
N ASN A 139 -13.65 -18.16 3.71
CA ASN A 139 -13.67 -16.69 3.80
C ASN A 139 -14.27 -16.09 5.08
N GLU A 140 -14.56 -16.92 6.09
CA GLU A 140 -15.07 -16.48 7.38
C GLU A 140 -13.99 -16.56 8.48
N PRO A 141 -13.97 -15.58 9.39
CA PRO A 141 -13.07 -15.62 10.54
C PRO A 141 -13.52 -16.67 11.55
N TYR A 142 -12.59 -17.49 12.01
CA TYR A 142 -12.84 -18.44 13.10
C TYR A 142 -11.77 -18.34 14.17
N LYS A 143 -12.05 -18.92 15.35
CA LYS A 143 -11.08 -18.94 16.44
C LYS A 143 -9.89 -19.83 16.09
N CYS A 144 -8.69 -19.24 16.09
CA CYS A 144 -7.47 -19.99 15.86
C CYS A 144 -7.32 -21.15 16.87
N PRO A 145 -6.92 -22.35 16.42
CA PRO A 145 -6.64 -23.47 17.31
C PRO A 145 -5.56 -23.09 18.32
N VAL A 146 -5.81 -23.43 19.59
CA VAL A 146 -4.77 -23.47 20.62
C VAL A 146 -3.87 -24.64 20.28
N SER A 147 -2.68 -24.32 19.75
CA SER A 147 -1.60 -25.27 19.51
C SER A 147 -1.10 -25.88 20.81
#